data_AF-A0AAU1QCM9-F1
#
_entry.id   AF-A0AAU1QCM9-F1
#
_cell.length_a   1.000
_cell.length_b   1.000
_cell.length_c   1.000
_cell.angle_alpha   90.00
_cell.angle_beta   90.00
_cell.angle_gamma   90.00
#
_symmetry.space_group_name_H-M   'P 1'
#
loop_
_entity.id
_entity.type
_entity.pdbx_description
1 polymer ?
#
loop_
_entity_poly.entity_id
_entity_poly.type
_entity_poly.pdbx_seq_one_letter_code
_entity_poly.pdbx_strand_id
1 'polypeptide(L)'
;MTVLEALKPPVRQMSRYFNETSLRRDILNRVGAHIDEKTKVVIGHSLGCVVAYEALWELADSRSRNNVDLLLTVGSPLGLPPIYNRLRRRPHGPPTGIRSWVNIVDPNDIVAAAHDHAKLFPDPHRGDVARRTEMTGKPLSVDNGSAPHAGTHYLIKQVCAFHIAKALDPPPS
;
A
#
# COMPACT_ATOMS: atom_id res chain seq x y z
N MET A 1 23.77 -10.46 -13.46
CA MET A 1 23.48 -9.51 -12.34
C MET A 1 23.02 -10.35 -11.17
N THR A 2 23.74 -10.36 -10.04
CA THR A 2 23.34 -11.16 -8.86
C THR A 2 22.13 -10.54 -8.18
N VAL A 3 21.31 -11.35 -7.51
CA VAL A 3 20.10 -10.90 -6.78
C VAL A 3 20.43 -9.76 -5.79
N LEU A 4 21.62 -9.77 -5.19
CA LEU A 4 22.10 -8.70 -4.30
C LEU A 4 22.29 -7.34 -5.01
N GLU A 5 22.78 -7.29 -6.24
CA GLU A 5 22.97 -6.04 -6.98
C GLU A 5 21.63 -5.38 -7.35
N ALA A 6 20.62 -6.21 -7.65
CA ALA A 6 19.26 -5.75 -7.95
C ALA A 6 18.58 -5.03 -6.77
N LEU A 7 18.98 -5.38 -5.54
CA LEU A 7 18.38 -4.87 -4.29
C LEU A 7 19.04 -3.57 -3.80
N LYS A 8 20.24 -3.22 -4.27
CA LYS A 8 20.96 -2.02 -3.80
C LYS A 8 20.16 -0.72 -3.99
N PRO A 9 19.53 -0.44 -5.15
CA PRO A 9 18.77 0.79 -5.33
C PRO A 9 17.52 0.87 -4.43
N PRO A 10 16.64 -0.15 -4.36
CA PRO A 10 15.50 -0.16 -3.44
C PRO A 10 15.89 -0.01 -1.97
N VAL A 11 16.95 -0.70 -1.52
CA VAL A 11 17.43 -0.60 -0.13
C VAL A 11 17.93 0.81 0.18
N ARG A 12 18.66 1.45 -0.75
CA ARG A 12 19.11 2.84 -0.57
C ARG A 12 17.93 3.79 -0.46
N GLN A 13 16.94 3.67 -1.34
CA GLN A 13 15.73 4.50 -1.30
C GLN A 13 14.98 4.33 0.02
N MET A 14 14.81 3.09 0.49
CA MET A 14 14.17 2.78 1.78
C MET A 14 14.92 3.41 2.95
N SER A 15 16.25 3.27 2.97
CA SER A 15 17.11 3.83 4.02
C SER A 15 16.97 5.34 4.08
N ARG A 16 17.06 6.03 2.94
CA ARG A 16 16.89 7.49 2.87
C ARG A 16 15.50 7.92 3.32
N TYR A 17 14.45 7.26 2.82
CA TYR A 17 13.07 7.58 3.19
C TYR A 17 12.84 7.57 4.70
N PHE A 18 13.40 6.60 5.43
CA PHE A 18 13.19 6.53 6.87
C PHE A 18 14.22 7.28 7.74
N ASN A 19 15.39 7.64 7.20
CA ASN A 19 16.45 8.31 7.96
C ASN A 19 16.52 9.81 7.69
N GLU A 20 16.03 10.28 6.54
CA GLU A 20 16.05 11.70 6.14
C GLU A 20 14.66 12.31 6.33
N THR A 21 14.40 12.91 7.50
CA THR A 21 13.07 13.46 7.87
C THR A 21 12.53 14.49 6.87
N SER A 22 13.38 15.40 6.37
CA SER A 22 12.98 16.39 5.37
C SER A 22 12.56 15.72 4.06
N LEU A 23 13.39 14.79 3.56
CA LEU A 23 13.09 14.03 2.35
C LEU A 23 11.78 13.25 2.47
N ARG A 24 11.55 12.56 3.59
CA ARG A 24 10.30 11.82 3.85
C ARG A 24 9.09 12.74 3.74
N ARG A 25 9.14 13.89 4.41
CA ARG A 25 8.09 14.90 4.39
C ARG A 25 7.87 15.46 2.98
N ASP A 26 8.93 15.77 2.25
CA ASP A 26 8.83 16.31 0.89
C ASP A 26 8.21 15.30 -0.08
N ILE A 27 8.56 14.01 0.07
CA ILE A 27 7.94 12.91 -0.68
C ILE A 27 6.44 12.79 -0.33
N LEU A 28 6.09 12.80 0.95
CA LEU A 28 4.70 12.70 1.41
C LEU A 28 3.86 13.87 0.91
N ASN A 29 4.36 15.11 1.04
CA ASN A 29 3.71 16.30 0.51
C ASN A 29 3.50 16.21 -1.00
N ARG A 30 4.51 15.76 -1.75
CA ARG A 30 4.42 15.62 -3.21
C ARG A 30 3.37 14.60 -3.61
N VAL A 31 3.34 13.44 -2.96
CA VAL A 31 2.35 12.39 -3.26
C VAL A 31 0.95 12.82 -2.82
N GLY A 32 0.82 13.40 -1.63
CA GLY A 32 -0.45 13.89 -1.11
C GLY A 32 -1.08 14.97 -1.98
N ALA A 33 -0.27 15.84 -2.60
CA ALA A 33 -0.77 16.86 -3.54
C ALA A 33 -1.41 16.29 -4.82
N HIS A 34 -1.21 15.00 -5.12
CA HIS A 34 -1.86 14.31 -6.24
C HIS A 34 -3.09 13.48 -5.82
N ILE A 35 -3.43 13.45 -4.52
CA ILE A 35 -4.58 12.73 -4.00
C ILE A 35 -5.64 13.75 -3.59
N ASP A 36 -6.67 13.87 -4.41
CA ASP A 36 -7.78 14.80 -4.25
C ASP A 36 -9.13 14.06 -4.05
N GLU A 37 -10.22 14.80 -3.96
CA GLU A 37 -11.58 14.25 -3.78
C GLU A 37 -12.06 13.38 -4.95
N LYS A 38 -11.43 13.49 -6.13
CA LYS A 38 -11.74 12.69 -7.32
C LYS A 38 -10.88 11.42 -7.39
N THR A 39 -9.86 11.31 -6.55
CA THR A 39 -8.97 10.16 -6.53
C THR A 39 -9.68 8.95 -5.94
N LYS A 40 -9.93 7.96 -6.81
CA LYS A 40 -10.64 6.72 -6.45
C LYS A 40 -9.73 5.57 -6.07
N VAL A 41 -8.57 5.50 -6.71
CA VAL A 41 -7.63 4.39 -6.55
C VAL A 41 -6.23 4.95 -6.32
N VAL A 42 -5.57 4.47 -5.26
CA VAL A 42 -4.16 4.70 -5.02
C VAL A 42 -3.44 3.36 -5.11
N ILE A 43 -2.44 3.28 -5.98
CA ILE A 43 -1.63 2.08 -6.17
C ILE A 43 -0.22 2.35 -5.62
N GLY A 44 0.18 1.55 -4.64
CA GLY A 44 1.55 1.51 -4.14
C GLY A 44 2.28 0.28 -4.69
N HIS A 45 3.52 0.48 -5.15
CA HIS A 45 4.44 -0.61 -5.49
C HIS A 45 5.75 -0.46 -4.72
N SER A 46 6.28 -1.55 -4.16
CA SER A 46 7.56 -1.53 -3.43
C SER A 46 7.58 -0.45 -2.33
N LEU A 47 8.59 0.43 -2.27
CA LEU A 47 8.61 1.59 -1.35
C LEU A 47 7.37 2.48 -1.49
N GLY A 48 6.79 2.57 -2.69
CA GLY A 48 5.55 3.31 -2.94
C GLY A 48 4.36 2.82 -2.10
N CYS A 49 4.35 1.55 -1.65
CA CYS A 49 3.35 1.06 -0.70
C CYS A 49 3.43 1.79 0.65
N VAL A 50 4.66 2.02 1.14
CA VAL A 50 4.89 2.75 2.39
C VAL A 50 4.51 4.21 2.23
N VAL A 51 4.93 4.83 1.13
CA VAL A 51 4.62 6.25 0.85
C VAL A 51 3.11 6.46 0.72
N ALA A 52 2.40 5.61 -0.03
CA ALA A 52 0.95 5.69 -0.20
C ALA A 52 0.21 5.51 1.13
N TYR A 53 0.60 4.52 1.94
CA TYR A 53 0.02 4.28 3.25
C TYR A 53 0.17 5.50 4.19
N GLU A 54 1.37 6.09 4.25
CA GLU A 54 1.61 7.23 5.12
C GLU A 54 0.99 8.53 4.61
N ALA A 55 0.98 8.76 3.28
CA ALA A 55 0.32 9.92 2.70
C ALA A 55 -1.20 9.89 2.95
N LEU A 56 -1.84 8.72 2.80
CA LEU A 56 -3.26 8.56 3.12
C LEU A 56 -3.58 8.81 4.59
N TRP A 57 -2.68 8.42 5.51
CA TRP A 57 -2.81 8.77 6.92
C TRP A 57 -2.68 10.28 7.18
N GLU A 58 -1.70 10.95 6.56
CA GLU A 58 -1.54 12.41 6.72
C GLU A 58 -2.76 13.18 6.20
N LEU A 59 -3.34 12.74 5.08
CA LEU A 59 -4.59 13.32 4.54
C LEU A 59 -5.81 13.05 5.44
N ALA A 60 -5.91 11.85 6.01
CA ALA A 60 -6.98 11.53 6.95
C ALA A 60 -6.91 12.40 8.21
N ASP A 61 -5.69 12.63 8.74
CA ASP A 61 -5.45 13.45 9.93
C ASP A 61 -5.71 14.94 9.68
N SER A 62 -5.45 15.44 8.46
CA SER A 62 -5.72 16.84 8.09
C SER A 62 -7.22 17.16 7.91
N ARG A 63 -8.12 16.19 8.13
CA ARG A 63 -9.57 16.28 7.89
C ARG A 63 -9.94 16.63 6.45
N SER A 64 -9.01 16.47 5.51
CA SER A 64 -9.32 16.48 4.10
C SER A 64 -10.04 15.17 3.79
N ARG A 65 -11.33 15.22 3.43
CA ARG A 65 -12.06 14.00 3.05
C ARG A 65 -11.38 13.39 1.83
N ASN A 66 -10.63 12.30 2.03
CA ASN A 66 -10.14 11.46 0.95
C ASN A 66 -11.21 10.42 0.62
N ASN A 67 -11.74 10.45 -0.60
CA ASN A 67 -12.82 9.56 -1.04
C ASN A 67 -12.26 8.37 -1.83
N VAL A 68 -11.12 7.86 -1.34
CA VAL A 68 -10.34 6.79 -1.98
C VAL A 68 -11.05 5.46 -1.72
N ASP A 69 -11.55 4.86 -2.79
CA ASP A 69 -12.27 3.60 -2.71
C ASP A 69 -11.31 2.40 -2.58
N LEU A 70 -10.07 2.52 -3.09
CA LEU A 70 -9.08 1.45 -3.05
C LEU A 70 -7.66 1.95 -2.80
N LEU A 71 -7.02 1.41 -1.77
CA LEU A 71 -5.57 1.29 -1.67
C LEU A 71 -5.16 -0.10 -2.18
N LEU A 72 -4.46 -0.16 -3.31
CA LEU A 72 -3.88 -1.39 -3.85
C LEU A 72 -2.37 -1.40 -3.61
N THR A 73 -1.86 -2.37 -2.85
CA THR A 73 -0.42 -2.54 -2.64
C THR A 73 0.09 -3.79 -3.36
N VAL A 74 1.15 -3.64 -4.15
CA VAL A 74 1.80 -4.73 -4.90
C VAL A 74 3.29 -4.79 -4.58
N GLY A 75 3.85 -5.99 -4.40
CA GLY A 75 5.27 -6.14 -4.02
C GLY A 75 5.62 -5.40 -2.72
N SER A 76 4.70 -5.41 -1.76
CA SER A 76 4.72 -4.51 -0.61
C SER A 76 5.66 -4.97 0.51
N PRO A 77 6.59 -4.12 0.99
CA PRO A 77 7.44 -4.43 2.13
C PRO A 77 6.80 -4.06 3.49
N LEU A 78 5.56 -3.53 3.50
CA LEU A 78 4.92 -2.97 4.71
C LEU A 78 4.88 -3.93 5.90
N GLY A 79 4.70 -5.23 5.64
CA GLY A 79 4.64 -6.26 6.68
C GLY A 79 6.02 -6.75 7.17
N LEU A 80 7.12 -6.33 6.56
CA LEU A 80 8.46 -6.72 7.03
C LEU A 80 8.77 -6.00 8.34
N PRO A 81 9.25 -6.69 9.40
CA PRO A 81 9.51 -6.05 10.70
C PRO A 81 10.41 -4.80 10.64
N PRO A 82 11.50 -4.75 9.84
CA PRO A 82 12.33 -3.55 9.72
C PRO A 82 11.60 -2.34 9.13
N ILE A 83 10.51 -2.57 8.39
CA ILE A 83 9.70 -1.53 7.76
C ILE A 83 8.53 -1.18 8.66
N TYR A 84 7.76 -2.19 9.08
CA TYR A 84 6.60 -2.07 9.95
C TYR A 84 6.91 -1.24 11.21
N ASN A 85 8.03 -1.55 11.88
CA ASN A 85 8.45 -0.85 13.11
C ASN A 85 8.81 0.63 12.89
N ARG A 86 9.04 1.07 11.65
CA ARG A 86 9.47 2.44 11.29
C ARG A 86 8.37 3.30 10.67
N LEU A 87 7.17 2.75 10.47
CA LEU A 87 5.99 3.52 10.08
C LEU A 87 5.69 4.57 11.15
N ARG A 88 5.14 5.74 10.79
CA ARG A 88 4.87 6.83 11.75
C ARG A 88 3.61 6.62 12.58
N ARG A 89 2.53 6.12 11.95
CA ARG A 89 1.23 5.98 12.62
C ARG A 89 1.25 4.92 13.72
N ARG A 90 0.72 5.26 14.90
CA ARG A 90 0.43 4.33 16.00
C ARG A 90 -0.96 4.64 16.61
N PRO A 91 -1.76 3.63 16.99
CA PRO A 91 -1.59 2.21 16.64
C PRO A 91 -1.64 1.99 15.12
N HIS A 92 -1.07 0.88 14.65
CA HIS A 92 -1.15 0.51 13.24
C HIS A 92 -2.59 0.12 12.87
N GLY A 93 -3.04 0.55 11.69
CA GLY A 93 -4.36 0.25 11.15
C GLY A 93 -4.46 0.70 9.70
N PRO A 94 -5.58 0.42 9.01
CA PRO A 94 -5.85 0.97 7.70
C PRO A 94 -5.98 2.51 7.78
N PRO A 95 -5.49 3.27 6.79
CA PRO A 95 -5.76 4.70 6.71
C PRO A 95 -7.25 4.98 6.78
N THR A 96 -7.69 5.88 7.67
CA THR A 96 -9.10 6.20 7.80
C THR A 96 -9.64 6.85 6.52
N GLY A 97 -10.88 6.53 6.15
CA GLY A 97 -11.53 7.10 4.97
C GLY A 97 -11.39 6.28 3.69
N ILE A 98 -10.53 5.25 3.67
CA ILE A 98 -10.48 4.33 2.53
C ILE A 98 -11.51 3.21 2.66
N ARG A 99 -12.21 2.91 1.56
CA ARG A 99 -13.22 1.83 1.55
C ARG A 99 -12.58 0.45 1.55
N SER A 100 -11.51 0.24 0.81
CA SER A 100 -10.84 -1.06 0.71
C SER A 100 -9.32 -0.95 0.65
N TRP A 101 -8.63 -1.95 1.21
CA TRP A 101 -7.20 -2.15 1.09
C TRP A 101 -6.88 -3.59 0.67
N VAL A 102 -6.35 -3.72 -0.53
CA VAL A 102 -5.97 -5.00 -1.15
C VAL A 102 -4.45 -5.09 -1.22
N ASN A 103 -3.88 -6.21 -0.74
CA ASN A 103 -2.46 -6.51 -0.88
C ASN A 103 -2.25 -7.72 -1.78
N ILE A 104 -1.44 -7.57 -2.82
CA ILE A 104 -1.12 -8.62 -3.79
C ILE A 104 0.38 -8.86 -3.79
N VAL A 105 0.77 -10.13 -3.71
CA VAL A 105 2.17 -10.55 -3.59
C VAL A 105 2.48 -11.64 -4.60
N ASP A 106 3.71 -11.64 -5.10
CA ASP A 106 4.31 -12.84 -5.68
C ASP A 106 5.09 -13.55 -4.57
N PRO A 107 4.84 -14.84 -4.29
CA PRO A 107 5.60 -15.60 -3.30
C PRO A 107 7.13 -15.62 -3.54
N ASN A 108 7.57 -15.41 -4.78
CA ASN A 108 8.98 -15.33 -5.17
C ASN A 108 9.55 -13.89 -5.06
N ASP A 109 8.73 -12.91 -4.70
CA ASP A 109 9.16 -11.54 -4.46
C ASP A 109 9.71 -11.40 -3.03
N ILE A 110 11.03 -11.47 -2.91
CA ILE A 110 11.75 -11.37 -1.63
C ILE A 110 11.57 -10.03 -0.89
N VAL A 111 11.08 -8.99 -1.58
CA VAL A 111 10.75 -7.70 -0.96
C VAL A 111 9.31 -7.70 -0.45
N ALA A 112 8.42 -8.48 -1.07
CA ALA A 112 7.03 -8.59 -0.67
C ALA A 112 6.91 -9.37 0.64
N ALA A 113 6.38 -8.72 1.66
CA ALA A 113 5.98 -9.39 2.88
C ALA A 113 4.67 -10.13 2.62
N ALA A 114 4.70 -11.47 2.54
CA ALA A 114 3.50 -12.30 2.44
C ALA A 114 2.74 -12.41 3.80
N HIS A 115 2.55 -11.28 4.48
CA HIS A 115 1.90 -11.21 5.79
C HIS A 115 0.42 -10.86 5.66
N ASP A 116 -0.37 -11.36 6.60
CA ASP A 116 -1.78 -11.02 6.75
C ASP A 116 -1.92 -9.56 7.21
N HIS A 117 -2.37 -8.69 6.29
CA HIS A 117 -2.52 -7.27 6.57
C HIS A 117 -3.61 -6.99 7.62
N ALA A 118 -4.68 -7.79 7.68
CA ALA A 118 -5.73 -7.57 8.68
C ALA A 118 -5.24 -7.86 10.11
N LYS A 119 -4.24 -8.74 10.26
CA LYS A 119 -3.59 -8.99 11.55
C LYS A 119 -2.56 -7.93 11.92
N LEU A 120 -1.76 -7.48 10.94
CA LEU A 120 -0.73 -6.46 11.18
C LEU A 120 -1.30 -5.06 11.33
N PHE A 121 -2.39 -4.75 10.63
CA PHE A 121 -3.04 -3.44 10.63
C PHE A 121 -4.49 -3.61 11.08
N PRO A 122 -4.73 -3.92 12.37
CA PRO A 122 -6.09 -4.18 12.85
C PRO A 122 -6.96 -2.93 12.70
N ASP A 123 -8.10 -3.09 12.04
CA ASP A 123 -9.09 -2.02 11.94
C ASP A 123 -9.87 -1.87 13.26
N PRO A 124 -9.77 -0.70 13.94
CA PRO A 124 -10.57 -0.44 15.14
C PRO A 124 -12.08 -0.41 14.85
N HIS A 125 -12.48 -0.18 13.60
CA HIS A 125 -13.87 -0.11 13.14
C HIS A 125 -14.37 -1.41 12.51
N ARG A 126 -13.65 -2.54 12.61
CA ARG A 126 -14.01 -3.81 11.95
C ARG A 126 -15.47 -4.27 12.15
N GLY A 127 -16.10 -3.92 13.28
CA GLY A 127 -17.49 -4.24 13.60
C GLY A 127 -18.54 -3.25 13.06
N ASP A 128 -18.12 -2.11 12.53
CA ASP A 128 -18.97 -1.05 11.98
C ASP A 128 -18.90 -1.08 10.45
N VAL A 129 -19.94 -1.61 9.81
CA VAL A 129 -20.03 -1.74 8.34
C VAL A 129 -19.86 -0.40 7.62
N ALA A 130 -20.29 0.71 8.24
CA ALA A 130 -20.27 2.03 7.62
C ALA A 130 -18.89 2.70 7.71
N ARG A 131 -18.01 2.23 8.59
CA ARG A 131 -16.70 2.85 8.87
C ARG A 131 -15.51 1.94 8.63
N ARG A 132 -15.72 0.62 8.58
CA ARG A 132 -14.63 -0.35 8.38
C ARG A 132 -13.99 -0.20 7.01
N THR A 133 -12.71 -0.53 6.94
CA THR A 133 -12.02 -0.76 5.67
C THR A 133 -12.11 -2.25 5.31
N GLU A 134 -12.57 -2.57 4.11
CA GLU A 134 -12.51 -3.95 3.58
C GLU A 134 -11.07 -4.36 3.29
N MET A 135 -10.55 -5.39 3.96
CA MET A 135 -9.18 -5.87 3.79
C MET A 135 -9.15 -7.34 3.36
N THR A 136 -8.19 -7.74 2.52
CA THR A 136 -8.07 -9.14 2.04
C THR A 136 -7.62 -10.14 3.12
N GLY A 137 -7.23 -9.68 4.32
CA GLY A 137 -6.61 -10.53 5.33
C GLY A 137 -5.26 -11.05 4.84
N LYS A 138 -5.19 -12.33 4.48
CA LYS A 138 -4.04 -12.90 3.75
C LYS A 138 -3.89 -12.19 2.39
N PRO A 139 -2.64 -11.97 1.93
CA PRO A 139 -2.43 -11.35 0.64
C PRO A 139 -2.89 -12.27 -0.49
N LEU A 140 -3.36 -11.67 -1.58
CA LEU A 140 -3.66 -12.41 -2.81
C LEU A 140 -2.35 -12.72 -3.53
N SER A 141 -2.18 -13.96 -3.98
CA SER A 141 -0.94 -14.39 -4.64
C SER A 141 -1.06 -14.33 -6.16
N VAL A 142 0.03 -13.95 -6.83
CA VAL A 142 0.20 -14.01 -8.28
C VAL A 142 1.55 -14.62 -8.64
N ASP A 143 1.71 -15.07 -9.88
CA ASP A 143 2.99 -15.48 -10.45
C ASP A 143 3.43 -14.46 -11.51
N ASN A 144 4.45 -13.67 -11.22
CA ASN A 144 5.04 -12.67 -12.13
C ASN A 144 6.21 -13.23 -12.94
N GLY A 145 6.46 -14.54 -12.87
CA GLY A 145 7.50 -15.25 -13.62
C GLY A 145 8.89 -14.80 -13.22
N SER A 146 9.74 -14.53 -14.21
CA SER A 146 11.15 -14.13 -13.99
C SER A 146 11.33 -12.72 -13.43
N ALA A 147 10.26 -11.95 -13.22
CA ALA A 147 10.31 -10.60 -12.69
C ALA A 147 9.36 -10.43 -11.48
N PRO A 148 9.58 -11.17 -10.38
CA PRO A 148 8.66 -11.26 -9.25
C PRO A 148 8.33 -9.91 -8.61
N HIS A 149 9.28 -8.97 -8.62
CA HIS A 149 9.13 -7.64 -8.03
C HIS A 149 8.74 -6.54 -9.02
N ALA A 150 8.59 -6.82 -10.32
CA ALA A 150 8.30 -5.77 -11.30
C ALA A 150 6.83 -5.31 -11.21
N GLY A 151 6.59 -4.04 -10.89
CA GLY A 151 5.24 -3.48 -10.74
C GLY A 151 4.37 -3.67 -11.99
N THR A 152 4.94 -3.57 -13.18
CA THR A 152 4.23 -3.82 -14.45
C THR A 152 3.74 -5.26 -14.57
N HIS A 153 4.48 -6.25 -14.05
CA HIS A 153 4.06 -7.65 -14.07
C HIS A 153 2.89 -7.89 -13.11
N TYR A 154 2.83 -7.18 -11.99
CA TYR A 154 1.65 -7.18 -11.13
C TYR A 154 0.44 -6.54 -11.84
N LEU A 155 0.62 -5.38 -12.48
CA LEU A 155 -0.51 -4.60 -13.02
C LEU A 155 -1.22 -5.27 -14.20
N ILE A 156 -0.56 -6.16 -14.93
CA ILE A 156 -1.20 -6.95 -15.99
C ILE A 156 -2.02 -8.14 -15.46
N LYS A 157 -2.02 -8.41 -14.15
CA LYS A 157 -2.76 -9.53 -13.57
C LYS A 157 -4.25 -9.20 -13.47
N GLN A 158 -5.09 -10.18 -13.81
CA GLN A 158 -6.55 -10.07 -13.74
C GLN A 158 -7.03 -9.69 -12.33
N VAL A 159 -6.36 -10.16 -11.28
CA VAL A 159 -6.70 -9.81 -9.89
C VAL A 159 -6.55 -8.30 -9.61
N CYS A 160 -5.52 -7.64 -10.16
CA CYS A 160 -5.37 -6.19 -10.06
C CYS A 160 -6.50 -5.49 -10.80
N ALA A 161 -6.76 -5.90 -12.05
CA ALA A 161 -7.82 -5.33 -12.87
C ALA A 161 -9.20 -5.46 -12.19
N PHE A 162 -9.51 -6.62 -11.61
CA PHE A 162 -10.76 -6.88 -10.89
C PHE A 162 -10.99 -5.88 -9.75
N HIS A 163 -9.99 -5.70 -8.88
CA HIS A 163 -10.12 -4.78 -7.75
C HIS A 163 -10.17 -3.31 -8.17
N ILE A 164 -9.39 -2.93 -9.19
CA ILE A 164 -9.44 -1.59 -9.76
C ILE A 164 -10.81 -1.30 -10.37
N ALA A 165 -11.35 -2.21 -11.20
CA ALA A 165 -12.67 -2.04 -11.80
C ALA A 165 -13.77 -1.94 -10.73
N LYS A 166 -13.76 -2.81 -9.72
CA LYS A 166 -14.71 -2.75 -8.59
C LYS A 166 -14.67 -1.40 -7.85
N ALA A 167 -13.50 -0.77 -7.75
CA ALA A 167 -13.35 0.52 -7.08
C ALA A 167 -13.77 1.71 -7.95
N LEU A 168 -13.56 1.63 -9.27
CA LEU A 168 -13.94 2.68 -10.22
C LEU A 168 -15.43 2.65 -10.56
N ASP A 169 -16.04 1.48 -10.55
CA ASP A 169 -17.47 1.26 -10.83
C ASP A 169 -18.08 0.37 -9.72
N PRO A 170 -18.34 0.93 -8.53
CA PRO A 170 -18.89 0.16 -7.43
C PRO A 170 -20.32 -0.29 -7.76
N PRO A 171 -20.70 -1.55 -7.45
CA PRO A 171 -22.07 -2.00 -7.66
C PRO A 171 -23.06 -1.10 -6.91
N PRO A 172 -24.27 -0.87 -7.45
CA PRO A 172 -25.29 -0.06 -6.79
C PRO A 172 -25.59 -0.63 -5.40
N SER A 173 -25.73 0.28 -4.43
CA SER A 173 -25.99 0.01 -3.01
C SER A 173 -27.33 -0.64 -2.75
#